data_AF-A0A9E1QCI7-F1
#
_entry.id   AF-A0A9E1QCI7-F1
#
_cell.length_a   1.000
_cell.length_b   1.000
_cell.length_c   1.000
_cell.angle_alpha   90.00
_cell.angle_beta   90.00
_cell.angle_gamma   90.00
#
_symmetry.space_group_name_H-M   'P 1'
#
loop_
_entity.id
_entity.type
_entity.pdbx_description
1 polymer ?
#
loop_
_entity_poly.entity_id
_entity_poly.type
_entity_poly.pdbx_seq_one_letter_code
_entity_poly.pdbx_strand_id
1 'polypeptide(L)'
;MKYTYFTFLILLIFSCKEEESYYENEKIDLIDRITVFNNSNNTISFNFGMWMFSEKQLEVNAIADWIGVKKNGKTILEPINIIWVDFRATNKNEAIENITTFLNDNGFLLRNGSSIGYYGLFDSSEWIHQYKETWSDNQNPNTINNHGRIFLSHQLKSNLNNAVFISKGAFSIEDQNHYLISFDDALKKIDKTGQWQIFKNRFISNNIIQNNDYITYDHKGIKVFVLN
;
A
#
# COMPACT_ATOMS: atom_id res chain seq x y z
N MET A 1 78.96 5.65 -37.91
CA MET A 1 78.72 5.50 -36.46
C MET A 1 77.60 6.45 -36.05
N LYS A 2 76.37 5.93 -35.91
CA LYS A 2 75.23 6.43 -35.11
C LYS A 2 74.02 5.55 -35.50
N TYR A 3 73.66 4.63 -34.62
CA TYR A 3 72.47 3.78 -34.76
C TYR A 3 71.26 4.56 -34.27
N THR A 4 70.25 4.70 -35.11
CA THR A 4 68.96 5.30 -34.76
C THR A 4 68.09 4.20 -34.13
N TYR A 5 67.92 4.23 -32.81
CA TYR A 5 66.94 3.39 -32.13
C TYR A 5 65.58 4.07 -32.17
N PHE A 6 64.61 3.42 -32.82
CA PHE A 6 63.21 3.84 -32.83
C PHE A 6 62.51 3.11 -31.69
N THR A 7 62.33 3.78 -30.55
CA THR A 7 61.58 3.22 -29.41
C THR A 7 60.10 3.51 -29.63
N PHE A 8 59.32 2.49 -29.99
CA PHE A 8 57.87 2.59 -30.11
C PHE A 8 57.28 2.46 -28.69
N LEU A 9 56.75 3.56 -28.15
CA LEU A 9 56.07 3.57 -26.86
C LEU A 9 54.64 3.06 -27.07
N ILE A 10 54.37 1.81 -26.70
CA ILE A 10 53.01 1.27 -26.65
C ILE A 10 52.34 1.77 -25.37
N LEU A 11 51.44 2.75 -25.52
CA LEU A 11 50.50 3.14 -24.46
C LEU A 11 49.42 2.06 -24.37
N LEU A 12 49.54 1.15 -23.40
CA LEU A 12 48.46 0.29 -22.96
C LEU A 12 47.46 1.14 -22.18
N ILE A 13 46.39 1.58 -22.85
CA ILE A 13 45.24 2.18 -22.20
C ILE A 13 44.47 1.00 -21.57
N PHE A 14 44.73 0.72 -20.29
CA PHE A 14 43.80 -0.10 -19.52
C PHE A 14 42.53 0.71 -19.32
N SER A 15 41.54 0.46 -20.17
CA SER A 15 40.15 0.81 -19.87
C SER A 15 39.76 -0.04 -18.66
N CYS A 16 39.80 0.55 -17.47
CA CYS A 16 39.01 0.05 -16.36
C CYS A 16 37.55 0.19 -16.79
N LYS A 17 37.02 -0.86 -17.40
CA LYS A 17 35.59 -1.05 -17.53
C LYS A 17 35.11 -1.19 -16.08
N GLU A 18 34.41 -0.18 -15.58
CA GLU A 18 33.64 -0.34 -14.36
C GLU A 18 32.79 -1.59 -14.57
N GLU A 19 33.04 -2.63 -13.76
CA GLU A 19 32.09 -3.70 -13.62
C GLU A 19 30.82 -3.05 -13.08
N GLU A 20 29.86 -2.78 -13.98
CA GLU A 20 28.47 -2.65 -13.59
C GLU A 20 28.14 -3.96 -12.88
N SER A 21 28.21 -3.93 -11.56
CA SER A 21 27.64 -4.95 -10.72
C SER A 21 26.15 -4.95 -11.04
N TYR A 22 25.74 -5.86 -11.93
CA TYR A 22 24.37 -6.28 -12.08
C TYR A 22 23.97 -6.92 -10.75
N TYR A 23 23.59 -6.10 -9.79
CA TYR A 23 22.73 -6.55 -8.72
C TYR A 23 21.46 -6.99 -9.43
N GLU A 24 21.24 -8.30 -9.53
CA GLU A 24 19.89 -8.83 -9.70
C GLU A 24 19.07 -8.23 -8.55
N ASN A 25 18.34 -7.15 -8.85
CA ASN A 25 17.34 -6.65 -7.93
C ASN A 25 16.41 -7.83 -7.66
N GLU A 26 16.45 -8.39 -6.45
CA GLU A 26 15.49 -9.39 -6.01
C GLU A 26 14.11 -8.91 -6.45
N LYS A 27 13.42 -9.73 -7.24
CA LYS A 27 12.09 -9.39 -7.73
C LYS A 27 11.16 -9.34 -6.52
N ILE A 28 10.95 -8.14 -6.00
CA ILE A 28 10.01 -7.91 -4.90
C ILE A 28 8.61 -8.18 -5.43
N ASP A 29 7.96 -9.19 -4.88
CA ASP A 29 6.55 -9.41 -5.14
C ASP A 29 5.74 -8.31 -4.44
N LEU A 30 4.94 -7.57 -5.21
CA LEU A 30 4.14 -6.43 -4.71
C LEU A 30 2.67 -6.83 -4.47
N ILE A 31 2.35 -8.10 -4.73
CA ILE A 31 1.03 -8.69 -4.61
C ILE A 31 1.08 -9.72 -3.48
N ASP A 32 0.03 -9.80 -2.68
CA ASP A 32 -0.15 -10.90 -1.73
C ASP A 32 -1.52 -11.54 -1.94
N ARG A 33 -1.75 -12.70 -1.31
CA ARG A 33 -2.96 -13.47 -1.41
C ARG A 33 -3.55 -13.72 -0.03
N ILE A 34 -4.86 -13.54 0.10
CA ILE A 34 -5.59 -13.85 1.31
C ILE A 34 -6.86 -14.63 1.00
N THR A 35 -7.21 -15.55 1.91
CA THR A 35 -8.50 -16.23 1.94
C THR A 35 -9.31 -15.73 3.13
N VAL A 36 -10.53 -15.27 2.88
CA VAL A 36 -11.46 -14.76 3.87
C VAL A 36 -12.79 -15.51 3.75
N PHE A 37 -13.43 -15.79 4.88
CA PHE A 37 -14.75 -16.43 4.91
C PHE A 37 -15.68 -15.72 5.89
N ASN A 38 -16.98 -15.81 5.60
CA ASN A 38 -18.05 -15.32 6.46
C ASN A 38 -18.61 -16.45 7.36
N ASN A 39 -19.54 -16.12 8.24
CA ASN A 39 -20.15 -17.08 9.19
C ASN A 39 -20.91 -18.24 8.54
N SER A 40 -21.26 -18.14 7.25
CA SER A 40 -21.97 -19.17 6.48
C SER A 40 -21.02 -20.04 5.64
N ASN A 41 -19.72 -20.01 5.91
CA ASN A 41 -18.66 -20.65 5.11
C ASN A 41 -18.59 -20.15 3.66
N ASN A 42 -19.19 -19.00 3.36
CA ASN A 42 -18.98 -18.32 2.09
C ASN A 42 -17.54 -17.79 2.06
N THR A 43 -16.74 -18.27 1.13
CA THR A 43 -15.29 -18.08 1.11
C THR A 43 -14.85 -17.39 -0.17
N ILE A 44 -13.93 -16.44 -0.05
CA ILE A 44 -13.25 -15.79 -1.17
C ILE A 44 -11.74 -15.92 -0.99
N SER A 45 -11.02 -16.21 -2.07
CA SER A 45 -9.56 -16.09 -2.12
C SER A 45 -9.18 -15.15 -3.24
N PHE A 46 -8.38 -14.14 -2.95
CA PHE A 46 -8.03 -13.11 -3.93
C PHE A 46 -6.61 -12.61 -3.74
N ASN A 47 -6.05 -12.13 -4.85
CA ASN A 47 -4.77 -11.43 -4.87
C ASN A 47 -5.03 -9.93 -4.68
N PHE A 48 -4.13 -9.23 -3.98
CA PHE A 48 -4.23 -7.80 -3.80
C PHE A 48 -2.84 -7.15 -3.82
N GLY A 49 -2.75 -5.95 -4.39
CA GLY A 49 -1.54 -5.14 -4.27
C GLY A 49 -1.40 -4.60 -2.85
N MET A 50 -0.23 -4.77 -2.27
CA MET A 50 0.05 -4.36 -0.89
C MET A 50 0.34 -2.88 -0.70
N TRP A 51 0.42 -2.13 -1.78
CA TRP A 51 0.89 -0.75 -1.77
C TRP A 51 -0.17 0.19 -2.31
N MET A 52 -0.10 1.44 -1.85
CA MET A 52 -0.66 2.56 -2.57
C MET A 52 0.32 2.97 -3.66
N PHE A 53 -0.16 3.23 -4.87
CA PHE A 53 0.68 3.60 -6.00
C PHE A 53 0.37 5.01 -6.48
N SER A 54 1.39 5.77 -6.88
CA SER A 54 1.26 7.05 -7.58
C SER A 54 0.99 6.86 -9.08
N GLU A 55 1.34 5.70 -9.63
CA GLU A 55 1.16 5.33 -11.03
C GLU A 55 0.60 3.91 -11.19
N LYS A 56 -0.04 3.60 -12.32
CA LYS A 56 -0.58 2.27 -12.61
C LYS A 56 0.51 1.30 -13.10
N GLN A 57 1.58 1.14 -12.32
CA GLN A 57 2.74 0.31 -12.65
C GLN A 57 3.11 -0.58 -11.46
N LEU A 58 3.45 -1.84 -11.72
CA LEU A 58 3.83 -2.81 -10.69
C LEU A 58 5.34 -2.78 -10.45
N GLU A 59 5.84 -1.61 -10.06
CA GLU A 59 7.26 -1.33 -9.82
C GLU A 59 7.41 -0.54 -8.52
N VAL A 60 8.58 -0.64 -7.86
CA VAL A 60 8.80 0.00 -6.55
C VAL A 60 8.79 1.53 -6.63
N ASN A 61 9.31 2.10 -7.72
CA ASN A 61 9.30 3.55 -8.00
C ASN A 61 7.87 4.12 -8.21
N ALA A 62 6.90 3.27 -8.55
CA ALA A 62 5.50 3.66 -8.70
C ALA A 62 4.72 3.58 -7.39
N ILE A 63 5.32 3.04 -6.31
CA ILE A 63 4.72 3.04 -4.97
C ILE A 63 4.75 4.47 -4.42
N ALA A 64 3.63 4.90 -3.85
CA ALA A 64 3.56 6.17 -3.16
C ALA A 64 4.49 6.17 -1.94
N ASP A 65 5.19 7.26 -1.75
CA ASP A 65 6.02 7.50 -0.58
C ASP A 65 5.51 8.71 0.22
N TRP A 66 6.05 8.87 1.43
CA TRP A 66 5.81 10.05 2.27
C TRP A 66 6.51 11.30 1.75
N ILE A 67 6.30 11.66 0.49
CA ILE A 67 6.80 12.88 -0.16
C ILE A 67 8.33 12.98 -0.01
N GLY A 68 9.00 11.85 -0.22
CA GLY A 68 10.46 11.74 -0.08
C GLY A 68 11.01 11.83 1.35
N VAL A 69 10.17 11.80 2.39
CA VAL A 69 10.63 11.72 3.79
C VAL A 69 11.43 10.43 4.00
N LYS A 70 12.62 10.59 4.60
CA LYS A 70 13.54 9.48 4.87
C LYS A 70 13.66 9.18 6.35
N LYS A 71 13.66 7.89 6.70
CA LYS A 71 14.06 7.39 8.03
C LYS A 71 15.33 6.58 7.89
N ASN A 72 16.37 6.94 8.64
CA ASN A 72 17.67 6.26 8.60
C ASN A 72 18.23 6.13 7.17
N GLY A 73 18.05 7.17 6.34
CA GLY A 73 18.48 7.20 4.94
C GLY A 73 17.54 6.53 3.94
N LYS A 74 16.49 5.83 4.39
CA LYS A 74 15.55 5.07 3.55
C LYS A 74 14.25 5.83 3.32
N THR A 75 13.72 5.80 2.10
CA THR A 75 12.42 6.36 1.75
C THR A 75 11.31 5.52 2.39
N ILE A 76 10.33 6.18 3.01
CA ILE A 76 9.19 5.50 3.62
C ILE A 76 8.08 5.33 2.59
N LEU A 77 7.77 4.08 2.24
CA LEU A 77 6.67 3.73 1.35
C LEU A 77 5.34 3.68 2.10
N GLU A 78 4.24 3.91 1.40
CA GLU A 78 2.87 3.87 1.94
C GLU A 78 2.18 2.52 1.70
N PRO A 79 2.14 1.62 2.71
CA PRO A 79 1.52 0.32 2.57
C PRO A 79 -0.01 0.39 2.71
N ILE A 80 -0.71 -0.51 2.02
CA ILE A 80 -2.05 -0.91 2.39
C ILE A 80 -1.96 -1.62 3.73
N ASN A 81 -2.71 -1.13 4.72
CA ASN A 81 -2.70 -1.65 6.08
C ASN A 81 -4.10 -2.00 6.60
N ILE A 82 -5.13 -1.82 5.78
CA ILE A 82 -6.49 -2.27 6.07
C ILE A 82 -7.17 -2.84 4.82
N ILE A 83 -7.92 -3.93 5.00
CA ILE A 83 -8.77 -4.56 3.98
C ILE A 83 -10.16 -4.78 4.57
N TRP A 84 -11.17 -4.53 3.77
CA TRP A 84 -12.57 -4.83 4.05
C TRP A 84 -13.12 -5.80 3.03
N VAL A 85 -13.77 -6.86 3.51
CA VAL A 85 -14.43 -7.88 2.70
C VAL A 85 -15.92 -7.86 3.00
N ASP A 86 -16.71 -7.40 2.05
CA ASP A 86 -18.16 -7.27 2.17
C ASP A 86 -18.86 -8.41 1.44
N PHE A 87 -19.39 -9.37 2.20
CA PHE A 87 -20.20 -10.48 1.67
C PHE A 87 -21.69 -10.14 1.57
N ARG A 88 -22.11 -8.97 2.06
CA ARG A 88 -23.52 -8.61 2.21
C ARG A 88 -24.02 -7.72 1.07
N ALA A 89 -23.19 -6.79 0.60
CA ALA A 89 -23.55 -5.90 -0.48
C ALA A 89 -23.91 -6.68 -1.74
N THR A 90 -24.98 -6.26 -2.40
CA THR A 90 -25.45 -6.84 -3.67
C THR A 90 -24.95 -6.07 -4.88
N ASN A 91 -24.49 -4.84 -4.66
CA ASN A 91 -23.99 -3.93 -5.69
C ASN A 91 -22.92 -2.98 -5.15
N LYS A 92 -22.24 -2.29 -6.08
CA LYS A 92 -21.13 -1.38 -5.76
C LYS A 92 -21.52 -0.23 -4.85
N ASN A 93 -22.74 0.31 -4.98
CA ASN A 93 -23.19 1.45 -4.18
C ASN A 93 -23.40 1.06 -2.72
N GLU A 94 -24.05 -0.08 -2.48
CA GLU A 94 -24.19 -0.64 -1.12
C GLU A 94 -22.82 -0.91 -0.48
N ALA A 95 -21.88 -1.46 -1.24
CA ALA A 95 -20.52 -1.71 -0.74
C ALA A 95 -19.80 -0.39 -0.37
N ILE A 96 -19.96 0.67 -1.17
CA ILE A 96 -19.42 1.99 -0.84
C ILE A 96 -20.08 2.51 0.44
N GLU A 97 -21.41 2.46 0.54
CA GLU A 97 -22.17 2.92 1.69
C GLU A 97 -21.75 2.21 2.98
N ASN A 98 -21.59 0.88 2.93
CA ASN A 98 -21.14 0.07 4.06
C ASN A 98 -19.75 0.49 4.56
N ILE A 99 -18.81 0.81 3.67
CA ILE A 99 -17.47 1.29 4.05
C ILE A 99 -17.51 2.72 4.57
N THR A 100 -18.26 3.62 3.93
CA THR A 100 -18.37 5.01 4.42
C THR A 100 -19.03 5.07 5.80
N THR A 101 -20.02 4.21 6.06
CA THR A 101 -20.65 4.07 7.37
C THR A 101 -19.65 3.56 8.40
N PHE A 102 -18.89 2.51 8.07
CA PHE A 102 -17.83 1.99 8.94
C PHE A 102 -16.79 3.04 9.31
N LEU A 103 -16.36 3.86 8.36
CA LEU A 103 -15.39 4.93 8.60
C LEU A 103 -15.99 6.02 9.49
N ASN A 104 -17.23 6.44 9.23
CA ASN A 104 -17.94 7.41 10.06
C ASN A 104 -18.12 6.92 11.50
N ASP A 105 -18.49 5.64 11.69
CA ASP A 105 -18.63 5.01 13.01
C ASP A 105 -17.31 4.96 13.79
N ASN A 106 -16.18 4.92 13.08
CA ASN A 106 -14.83 5.01 13.65
C ASN A 106 -14.32 6.47 13.77
N GLY A 107 -15.17 7.47 13.50
CA GLY A 107 -14.85 8.89 13.61
C GLY A 107 -14.06 9.46 12.43
N PHE A 108 -13.90 8.73 11.34
CA PHE A 108 -13.24 9.21 10.14
C PHE A 108 -14.23 9.89 9.21
N LEU A 109 -13.96 11.15 8.90
CA LEU A 109 -14.77 11.96 7.99
C LEU A 109 -13.96 12.30 6.75
N LEU A 110 -14.65 12.58 5.65
CA LEU A 110 -13.99 13.11 4.47
C LEU A 110 -13.37 14.48 4.79
N ARG A 111 -12.13 14.68 4.39
CA ARG A 111 -11.39 15.94 4.53
C ARG A 111 -10.78 16.31 3.17
N ASN A 112 -10.75 17.61 2.88
CA ASN A 112 -10.09 18.17 1.71
C ASN A 112 -8.75 18.83 2.11
N GLY A 113 -7.89 19.15 1.14
CA GLY A 113 -6.56 19.73 1.34
C GLY A 113 -5.44 18.70 1.52
N SER A 114 -5.47 17.61 0.76
CA SER A 114 -4.50 16.51 0.77
C SER A 114 -4.24 16.00 -0.65
N SER A 115 -3.14 15.29 -0.86
CA SER A 115 -2.77 14.78 -2.17
C SER A 115 -3.82 13.82 -2.76
N ILE A 116 -3.97 13.90 -4.08
CA ILE A 116 -4.82 13.03 -4.90
C ILE A 116 -4.01 12.36 -6.02
N GLY A 117 -4.61 11.38 -6.69
CA GLY A 117 -4.04 10.72 -7.87
C GLY A 117 -3.51 9.32 -7.59
N TYR A 118 -3.78 8.74 -6.42
CA TYR A 118 -3.29 7.42 -6.05
C TYR A 118 -4.17 6.28 -6.56
N TYR A 119 -3.57 5.09 -6.58
CA TYR A 119 -4.17 3.86 -7.06
C TYR A 119 -3.97 2.70 -6.09
N GLY A 120 -4.95 1.80 -6.08
CA GLY A 120 -4.86 0.50 -5.44
C GLY A 120 -5.03 -0.61 -6.47
N LEU A 121 -4.08 -1.53 -6.53
CA LEU A 121 -4.17 -2.74 -7.36
C LEU A 121 -5.00 -3.86 -6.72
N PHE A 122 -5.95 -4.42 -7.46
CA PHE A 122 -6.77 -5.59 -7.09
C PHE A 122 -6.59 -6.70 -8.13
N ASP A 123 -6.74 -7.95 -7.70
CA ASP A 123 -6.68 -9.16 -8.54
C ASP A 123 -5.56 -9.14 -9.60
N SER A 124 -4.36 -8.71 -9.17
CA SER A 124 -3.12 -8.58 -9.95
C SER A 124 -3.11 -7.63 -11.16
N SER A 125 -4.25 -7.13 -11.63
CA SER A 125 -4.29 -6.27 -12.83
C SER A 125 -5.29 -5.11 -12.78
N GLU A 126 -6.23 -5.10 -11.84
CA GLU A 126 -7.27 -4.08 -11.76
C GLU A 126 -6.81 -2.88 -10.92
N TRP A 127 -6.64 -1.72 -11.56
CA TRP A 127 -6.22 -0.49 -10.91
C TRP A 127 -7.42 0.39 -10.55
N ILE A 128 -7.73 0.50 -9.26
CA ILE A 128 -8.80 1.35 -8.76
C ILE A 128 -8.21 2.68 -8.28
N HIS A 129 -8.75 3.78 -8.79
CA HIS A 129 -8.41 5.14 -8.32
C HIS A 129 -8.85 5.33 -6.87
N GLN A 130 -8.12 6.16 -6.13
CA GLN A 130 -8.54 6.59 -4.80
C GLN A 130 -9.97 7.11 -4.80
N TYR A 131 -10.74 6.72 -3.78
CA TYR A 131 -12.08 7.22 -3.59
C TYR A 131 -12.05 8.49 -2.73
N LYS A 132 -12.37 9.63 -3.36
CA LYS A 132 -12.30 10.96 -2.77
C LYS A 132 -10.88 11.30 -2.33
N GLU A 133 -10.73 12.40 -1.59
CA GLU A 133 -9.44 12.97 -1.24
C GLU A 133 -8.80 12.27 -0.05
N THR A 134 -9.22 12.53 1.19
CA THR A 134 -8.73 11.79 2.36
C THR A 134 -9.83 11.55 3.40
N TRP A 135 -9.70 10.46 4.15
CA TRP A 135 -10.53 10.17 5.32
C TRP A 135 -9.71 10.46 6.56
N SER A 136 -10.20 11.28 7.48
CA SER A 136 -9.43 11.69 8.65
C SER A 136 -10.29 11.79 9.90
N ASP A 137 -9.68 11.46 11.05
CA ASP A 137 -10.29 11.60 12.37
C ASP A 137 -10.28 13.04 12.90
N ASN A 138 -9.68 13.97 12.15
CA ASN A 138 -9.63 15.38 12.48
C ASN A 138 -9.68 16.24 11.22
N GLN A 139 -10.57 17.24 11.22
CA GLN A 139 -10.76 18.13 10.06
C GLN A 139 -9.66 19.19 9.93
N ASN A 140 -8.89 19.47 11.00
CA ASN A 140 -7.79 20.42 10.96
C ASN A 140 -6.46 19.71 10.61
N PRO A 141 -5.91 19.91 9.39
CA PRO A 141 -4.65 19.25 9.00
C PRO A 141 -3.45 19.73 9.82
N ASN A 142 -3.51 20.90 10.46
CA ASN A 142 -2.42 21.43 11.30
C ASN A 142 -2.44 20.86 12.72
N THR A 143 -2.95 19.65 12.88
CA THR A 143 -3.00 18.93 14.16
C THR A 143 -2.61 17.48 13.93
N ILE A 144 -2.23 16.79 15.01
CA ILE A 144 -2.03 15.35 14.95
C ILE A 144 -3.34 14.70 14.51
N ASN A 145 -3.31 14.01 13.38
CA ASN A 145 -4.48 13.38 12.81
C ASN A 145 -4.12 12.02 12.22
N ASN A 146 -5.05 11.09 12.36
CA ASN A 146 -5.05 9.86 11.60
C ASN A 146 -5.77 10.14 10.29
N HIS A 147 -5.13 9.83 9.16
CA HIS A 147 -5.77 9.94 7.87
C HIS A 147 -5.49 8.73 7.01
N GLY A 148 -6.29 8.56 5.95
CA GLY A 148 -6.04 7.51 4.99
C GLY A 148 -6.69 7.73 3.64
N ARG A 149 -6.15 7.01 2.66
CA ARG A 149 -6.69 6.88 1.31
C ARG A 149 -7.33 5.51 1.17
N ILE A 150 -8.49 5.45 0.51
CA ILE A 150 -9.23 4.20 0.33
C ILE A 150 -9.52 3.93 -1.15
N PHE A 151 -9.59 2.65 -1.49
CA PHE A 151 -9.86 2.14 -2.82
C PHE A 151 -11.02 1.15 -2.70
N LEU A 152 -12.13 1.45 -3.37
CA LEU A 152 -13.42 0.86 -3.02
C LEU A 152 -13.99 -0.11 -4.04
N SER A 153 -14.61 -1.16 -3.49
CA SER A 153 -15.66 -1.95 -4.09
C SER A 153 -15.26 -2.67 -5.38
N HIS A 154 -14.11 -3.34 -5.36
CA HIS A 154 -13.76 -4.33 -6.36
C HIS A 154 -14.63 -5.58 -6.18
N GLN A 155 -15.46 -5.90 -7.17
CA GLN A 155 -16.37 -7.03 -7.09
C GLN A 155 -15.68 -8.33 -7.54
N LEU A 156 -15.73 -9.34 -6.70
CA LEU A 156 -15.30 -10.71 -7.00
C LEU A 156 -16.44 -11.71 -6.77
N LYS A 157 -16.20 -12.97 -7.10
CA LYS A 157 -17.12 -14.08 -6.88
C LYS A 157 -16.57 -15.06 -5.86
N SER A 158 -17.38 -15.38 -4.86
CA SER A 158 -17.02 -16.39 -3.86
C SER A 158 -17.10 -17.82 -4.40
N ASN A 159 -16.70 -18.80 -3.58
CA ASN A 159 -16.89 -20.23 -3.85
C ASN A 159 -18.36 -20.62 -4.10
N LEU A 160 -19.32 -19.83 -3.61
CA LEU A 160 -20.76 -20.02 -3.82
C LEU A 160 -21.31 -19.17 -4.97
N ASN A 161 -20.44 -18.52 -5.76
CA ASN A 161 -20.78 -17.62 -6.87
C ASN A 161 -21.59 -16.36 -6.45
N ASN A 162 -21.59 -16.03 -5.16
CA ASN A 162 -22.14 -14.78 -4.65
C ASN A 162 -21.18 -13.62 -4.97
N ALA A 163 -21.72 -12.43 -5.18
CA ALA A 163 -20.89 -11.22 -5.25
C ALA A 163 -20.24 -10.96 -3.88
N VAL A 164 -18.97 -10.59 -3.89
CA VAL A 164 -18.22 -10.14 -2.71
C VAL A 164 -17.48 -8.87 -3.11
N PHE A 165 -17.57 -7.82 -2.30
CA PHE A 165 -16.92 -6.55 -2.58
C PHE A 165 -15.70 -6.37 -1.68
N ILE A 166 -14.55 -6.13 -2.30
CA ILE A 166 -13.29 -5.92 -1.60
C ILE A 166 -12.93 -4.44 -1.69
N SER A 167 -12.62 -3.86 -0.54
CA SER A 167 -12.09 -2.51 -0.41
C SER A 167 -10.80 -2.55 0.39
N LYS A 168 -9.91 -1.58 0.19
CA LYS A 168 -8.64 -1.50 0.93
C LYS A 168 -8.24 -0.05 1.19
N GLY A 169 -7.36 0.16 2.15
CA GLY A 169 -6.89 1.50 2.50
C GLY A 169 -5.47 1.53 3.04
N ALA A 170 -4.86 2.71 2.95
CA ALA A 170 -3.58 3.07 3.56
C ALA A 170 -3.85 4.18 4.57
N PHE A 171 -3.64 3.90 5.85
CA PHE A 171 -3.86 4.83 6.96
C PHE A 171 -2.59 5.11 7.75
N SER A 172 -2.46 6.31 8.26
CA SER A 172 -1.27 6.76 8.99
C SER A 172 -1.64 7.87 9.95
N ILE A 173 -0.85 8.00 11.02
CA ILE A 173 -0.89 9.19 11.87
C ILE A 173 0.22 10.12 11.40
N GLU A 174 -0.12 11.38 11.21
CA GLU A 174 0.83 12.47 10.96
C GLU A 174 0.80 13.49 12.09
N ASP A 175 1.90 14.24 12.27
CA ASP A 175 1.97 15.38 13.17
C ASP A 175 1.47 16.68 12.50
N GLN A 176 1.45 17.77 13.25
CA GLN A 176 1.03 19.09 12.74
C GLN A 176 1.90 19.66 11.60
N ASN A 177 3.08 19.08 11.37
CA ASN A 177 3.98 19.44 10.27
C ASN A 177 3.92 18.44 9.12
N HIS A 178 2.95 17.51 9.13
CA HIS A 178 2.78 16.42 8.17
C HIS A 178 3.94 15.41 8.17
N TYR A 179 4.61 15.22 9.30
CA TYR A 179 5.57 14.12 9.46
C TYR A 179 4.86 12.85 9.92
N LEU A 180 5.22 11.72 9.30
CA LEU A 180 4.73 10.41 9.72
C LEU A 180 5.07 10.13 11.19
N ILE A 181 4.04 9.83 11.98
CA ILE A 181 4.14 9.32 13.34
C ILE A 181 4.10 7.79 13.35
N SER A 182 3.10 7.17 12.71
CA SER A 182 2.90 5.71 12.79
C SER A 182 1.86 5.18 11.80
N PHE A 183 2.13 4.03 11.19
CA PHE A 183 1.14 3.22 10.48
C PHE A 183 0.43 2.23 11.41
N ASP A 184 1.10 1.66 12.41
CA ASP A 184 0.52 0.64 13.31
C ASP A 184 -0.48 1.27 14.30
N ASP A 185 -0.16 2.45 14.84
CA ASP A 185 -1.06 3.19 15.73
C ASP A 185 -2.30 3.71 14.99
N ALA A 186 -2.18 3.99 13.69
CA ALA A 186 -3.32 4.38 12.86
C ALA A 186 -4.43 3.32 12.88
N LEU A 187 -4.07 2.03 12.95
CA LEU A 187 -5.02 0.92 12.99
C LEU A 187 -5.65 0.71 14.38
N LYS A 188 -5.10 1.30 15.45
CA LYS A 188 -5.65 1.17 16.81
C LYS A 188 -6.98 1.91 16.98
N LYS A 189 -7.18 3.00 16.24
CA LYS A 189 -8.44 3.78 16.27
C LYS A 189 -9.54 3.16 15.40
N ILE A 190 -9.19 2.28 14.47
CA ILE A 190 -10.15 1.62 13.59
C ILE A 190 -10.50 0.27 14.19
N ASP A 191 -11.71 0.12 14.72
CA ASP A 191 -12.19 -1.12 15.35
C ASP A 191 -13.48 -1.63 14.69
N LYS A 192 -13.97 -2.79 15.16
CA LYS A 192 -15.27 -3.35 14.74
C LYS A 192 -16.40 -2.35 14.98
N THR A 193 -17.35 -2.25 14.06
CA THR A 193 -18.55 -1.41 14.21
C THR A 193 -19.77 -2.22 13.82
N GLY A 194 -20.86 -2.13 14.59
CA GLY A 194 -22.13 -2.81 14.30
C GLY A 194 -21.95 -4.24 13.77
N GLN A 195 -21.99 -4.39 12.45
CA GLN A 195 -21.90 -5.67 11.72
C GLN A 195 -20.52 -6.00 11.13
N TRP A 196 -19.61 -5.03 11.00
CA TRP A 196 -18.23 -5.28 10.62
C TRP A 196 -17.45 -5.93 11.76
N GLN A 197 -16.93 -7.13 11.52
CA GLN A 197 -16.12 -7.87 12.49
C GLN A 197 -14.66 -7.92 12.05
N ILE A 198 -13.75 -8.04 13.02
CA ILE A 198 -12.34 -8.31 12.72
C ILE A 198 -12.23 -9.78 12.31
N PHE A 199 -11.88 -10.02 11.05
CA PHE A 199 -11.49 -11.35 10.57
C PHE A 199 -10.06 -11.67 10.98
N LYS A 200 -9.16 -10.71 10.81
CA LYS A 200 -7.75 -10.84 11.21
C LYS A 200 -7.22 -9.52 11.71
N ASN A 201 -6.75 -9.49 12.96
CA ASN A 201 -6.20 -8.25 13.52
C ASN A 201 -4.84 -7.88 12.89
N ARG A 202 -4.11 -8.89 12.40
CA ARG A 202 -2.82 -8.71 11.72
C ARG A 202 -2.57 -9.84 10.73
N PHE A 203 -2.75 -9.55 9.45
CA PHE A 203 -2.25 -10.34 8.34
C PHE A 203 -0.82 -9.89 8.04
N ILE A 204 0.14 -10.75 8.38
CA ILE A 204 1.55 -10.51 8.07
C ILE A 204 1.75 -10.91 6.61
N SER A 205 2.10 -9.92 5.80
CA SER A 205 2.48 -10.17 4.43
C SER A 205 3.93 -10.64 4.35
N ASN A 206 4.21 -11.59 3.46
CA ASN A 206 5.57 -12.05 3.17
C ASN A 206 6.35 -11.07 2.29
N ASN A 207 5.66 -10.08 1.72
CA ASN A 207 6.11 -9.29 0.59
C ASN A 207 6.34 -7.80 0.98
N ILE A 208 6.69 -7.56 2.25
CA ILE A 208 7.00 -6.21 2.76
C ILE A 208 8.39 -5.81 2.28
N ILE A 209 8.47 -4.67 1.60
CA ILE A 209 9.73 -4.10 1.14
C ILE A 209 10.55 -3.63 2.36
N GLN A 210 11.72 -4.24 2.53
CA GLN A 210 12.76 -3.80 3.46
C GLN A 210 14.12 -3.99 2.79
N ASN A 211 14.62 -2.96 2.11
CA ASN A 211 15.93 -2.99 1.48
C ASN A 211 16.76 -1.76 1.87
N ASN A 212 17.85 -1.48 1.18
CA ASN A 212 18.72 -0.34 1.51
C ASN A 212 18.10 1.02 1.22
N ASP A 213 17.14 1.07 0.28
CA ASP A 213 16.56 2.32 -0.21
C ASP A 213 15.18 2.60 0.38
N TYR A 214 14.44 1.56 0.75
CA TYR A 214 13.03 1.63 1.12
C TYR A 214 12.70 0.92 2.44
N ILE A 215 11.71 1.44 3.15
CA ILE A 215 11.18 0.88 4.40
C ILE A 215 9.68 1.18 4.55
N THR A 216 8.99 0.41 5.39
CA THR A 216 7.59 0.64 5.81
C THR A 216 7.45 1.18 7.23
N TYR A 217 8.51 1.82 7.73
CA TYR A 217 8.63 2.36 9.08
C TYR A 217 8.20 1.35 10.17
N ASP A 218 7.04 1.54 10.77
CA ASP A 218 6.51 0.70 11.87
C ASP A 218 5.31 -0.17 11.46
N HIS A 219 4.99 -0.27 10.18
CA HIS A 219 3.91 -1.13 9.68
C HIS A 219 4.15 -2.61 10.03
N LYS A 220 3.19 -3.23 10.72
CA LYS A 220 3.28 -4.64 11.19
C LYS A 220 2.35 -5.60 10.45
N GLY A 221 1.67 -5.14 9.40
CA GLY A 221 0.72 -5.93 8.63
C GLY A 221 -0.67 -5.33 8.60
N ILE A 222 -1.59 -6.09 8.01
CA ILE A 222 -2.87 -5.59 7.52
C ILE A 222 -3.99 -6.03 8.46
N LYS A 223 -4.84 -5.08 8.89
CA LYS A 223 -6.08 -5.40 9.61
C LYS A 223 -7.18 -5.75 8.60
N VAL A 224 -7.83 -6.88 8.78
CA VAL A 224 -8.83 -7.40 7.85
C VAL A 224 -10.18 -7.47 8.54
N PHE A 225 -11.16 -6.78 7.96
CA PHE A 225 -12.53 -6.75 8.41
C PHE A 225 -13.43 -7.53 7.46
N VAL A 226 -14.47 -8.15 8.02
CA VAL A 226 -15.50 -8.87 7.28
C VAL A 226 -16.88 -8.34 7.66
N LEU A 227 -17.71 -8.07 6.65
CA LEU A 227 -19.14 -7.83 6.81
C LEU A 227 -19.86 -9.08 6.34
N ASN A 228 -20.58 -9.71 7.27
CA ASN A 228 -21.31 -10.95 7.04
C ASN A 228 -22.68 -10.72 6.39
#